data_AF-A0A7X9XZ00-F1
#
_entry.id   AF-A0A7X9XZ00-F1
#
_cell.length_a   1.000
_cell.length_b   1.000
_cell.length_c   1.000
_cell.angle_alpha   90.00
_cell.angle_beta   90.00
_cell.angle_gamma   90.00
#
_symmetry.space_group_name_H-M   'P 1'
#
loop_
_entity.id
_entity.type
_entity.pdbx_description
1 polymer ?
#
loop_
_entity_poly.entity_id
_entity_poly.type
_entity_poly.pdbx_seq_one_letter_code
_entity_poly.pdbx_strand_id
1 'polypeptide(L)'
;MLHGAAMSLAYLALSCTIISVGGWVWETCYCSVVERRLARRGMLFGPSCPIYGVCAIVVWFVLGGVQDTAMLFVLGFALSTVLEYAAGALLERRFGRRWWDYSMFPLNFRGLVCPQASCVFGVFAVINVKLLQPTILGGLATLDHGAVLAAAGLVCAAYALDLFATVLVLDGWRPRRPRAAQAPRLSRLWRALRLPLA
;
A
#
# COMPACT_ATOMS: atom_id res chain seq x y z
N MET A 1 6.37 -8.99 32.20
CA MET A 1 7.02 -8.32 31.06
C MET A 1 6.67 -8.96 29.71
N LEU A 2 6.89 -10.27 29.51
CA LEU A 2 6.56 -10.96 28.24
C LEU A 2 5.06 -10.90 27.83
N HIS A 3 4.14 -11.08 28.79
CA HIS A 3 2.70 -11.01 28.52
C HIS A 3 2.24 -9.62 28.02
N GLY A 4 2.84 -8.54 28.51
CA GLY A 4 2.52 -7.17 28.07
C GLY A 4 3.02 -6.90 26.65
N ALA A 5 4.24 -7.35 26.31
CA ALA A 5 4.79 -7.19 24.97
C ALA A 5 3.99 -7.98 23.92
N ALA A 6 3.59 -9.21 24.24
CA ALA A 6 2.76 -10.03 23.35
C ALA A 6 1.40 -9.38 23.05
N MET A 7 0.78 -8.78 24.07
CA MET A 7 -0.46 -8.00 23.92
C MET A 7 -0.29 -6.80 22.99
N SER A 8 0.76 -6.00 23.21
CA SER A 8 1.03 -4.84 22.34
C SER A 8 1.24 -5.27 20.88
N LEU A 9 1.99 -6.34 20.64
CA LEU A 9 2.19 -6.88 19.29
C LEU A 9 0.89 -7.40 18.66
N ALA A 10 0.02 -8.05 19.45
CA ALA A 10 -1.27 -8.54 18.97
C ALA A 10 -2.19 -7.39 18.52
N TYR A 11 -2.26 -6.31 19.31
CA TYR A 11 -3.03 -5.12 18.92
C TYR A 11 -2.49 -4.47 17.64
N LEU A 12 -1.17 -4.41 17.48
CA LEU A 12 -0.55 -3.90 16.27
C LEU A 12 -0.81 -4.81 15.05
N ALA A 13 -0.72 -6.12 15.20
CA ALA A 13 -1.01 -7.06 14.11
C ALA A 13 -2.48 -6.96 13.64
N LEU A 14 -3.42 -6.87 14.58
CA LEU A 14 -4.85 -6.73 14.27
C LEU A 14 -5.18 -5.37 13.66
N SER A 15 -4.65 -4.27 14.23
CA SER A 15 -4.83 -2.94 13.63
C SER A 15 -4.22 -2.83 12.24
N CYS A 16 -3.01 -3.38 12.02
CA CYS A 16 -2.39 -3.51 10.71
C CYS A 16 -3.33 -4.20 9.73
N THR A 17 -3.91 -5.33 10.17
CA THR A 17 -4.79 -6.16 9.34
C THR A 17 -6.06 -5.40 8.97
N ILE A 18 -6.74 -4.80 9.94
CA ILE A 18 -7.97 -4.02 9.73
C ILE A 18 -7.73 -2.90 8.73
N ILE A 19 -6.64 -2.14 8.90
CA ILE A 19 -6.30 -1.03 8.00
C ILE A 19 -5.91 -1.56 6.61
N SER A 20 -5.17 -2.67 6.51
CA SER A 20 -4.78 -3.26 5.22
C SER A 20 -5.97 -3.78 4.42
N VAL A 21 -6.96 -4.38 5.10
CA VAL A 21 -8.23 -4.80 4.48
C VAL A 21 -9.06 -3.58 4.08
N GLY A 22 -9.13 -2.55 4.93
CA GLY A 22 -9.82 -1.29 4.60
C GLY A 22 -9.23 -0.61 3.36
N GLY A 23 -7.90 -0.54 3.27
CA GLY A 23 -7.18 -0.03 2.10
C GLY A 23 -7.47 -0.86 0.85
N TRP A 24 -7.49 -2.19 0.97
CA TRP A 24 -7.87 -3.09 -0.13
C TRP A 24 -9.30 -2.86 -0.60
N VAL A 25 -10.26 -2.69 0.31
CA VAL A 25 -11.66 -2.39 -0.02
C VAL A 25 -11.74 -1.05 -0.76
N TRP A 26 -11.09 -0.01 -0.23
CA TRP A 26 -11.05 1.30 -0.87
C TRP A 26 -10.50 1.24 -2.30
N GLU A 27 -9.34 0.63 -2.47
CA GLU A 27 -8.64 0.56 -3.76
C GLU A 27 -9.41 -0.31 -4.78
N THR A 28 -9.92 -1.46 -4.32
CA THR A 28 -10.73 -2.36 -5.15
C THR A 28 -12.02 -1.69 -5.59
N CYS A 29 -12.72 -0.99 -4.69
CA CYS A 29 -13.94 -0.25 -5.03
C CYS A 29 -13.65 0.90 -6.00
N TYR A 30 -12.66 1.74 -5.69
CA TYR A 30 -12.27 2.88 -6.54
C TYR A 30 -11.92 2.42 -7.96
N CYS A 31 -11.02 1.44 -8.08
CA CYS A 31 -10.62 0.94 -9.39
C CYS A 31 -11.75 0.19 -10.10
N SER A 32 -12.62 -0.52 -9.37
CA SER A 32 -13.73 -1.23 -10.02
C SER A 32 -14.77 -0.28 -10.60
N VAL A 33 -15.01 0.86 -9.94
CA VAL A 33 -15.88 1.92 -10.46
C VAL A 33 -15.25 2.59 -11.68
N VAL A 34 -13.97 2.95 -11.60
CA VAL A 34 -13.24 3.63 -12.70
C VAL A 34 -13.10 2.72 -13.93
N GLU A 35 -12.76 1.45 -13.73
CA GLU A 35 -12.55 0.48 -14.82
C GLU A 35 -13.83 -0.24 -15.27
N ARG A 36 -14.96 -0.03 -14.57
CA ARG A 36 -16.25 -0.70 -14.80
C ARG A 36 -16.17 -2.24 -14.80
N ARG A 37 -15.26 -2.80 -14.02
CA ARG A 37 -15.07 -4.25 -13.84
C ARG A 37 -14.50 -4.51 -12.47
N LEU A 38 -14.76 -5.69 -11.89
CA LEU A 38 -14.13 -6.06 -10.63
C LEU A 38 -12.61 -6.20 -10.82
N ALA A 39 -11.87 -5.20 -10.33
CA ALA A 39 -10.43 -5.14 -10.40
C ALA A 39 -9.85 -5.52 -9.03
N ARG A 40 -9.32 -6.75 -8.90
CA ARG A 40 -8.60 -7.15 -7.69
C ARG A 40 -7.29 -6.37 -7.60
N ARG A 41 -7.09 -5.67 -6.49
CA ARG A 41 -5.88 -4.90 -6.18
C ARG A 41 -5.10 -5.56 -5.04
N GLY A 42 -3.85 -5.13 -4.86
CA GLY A 42 -2.95 -5.67 -3.86
C GLY A 42 -1.95 -6.69 -4.40
N MET A 43 -0.92 -6.95 -3.60
CA MET A 43 0.11 -7.94 -3.90
C MET A 43 -0.33 -9.37 -3.55
N LEU A 44 -1.03 -9.51 -2.43
CA LEU A 44 -1.46 -10.79 -1.88
C LEU A 44 -2.68 -11.34 -2.63
N PHE A 45 -2.90 -12.65 -2.52
CA PHE A 45 -4.10 -13.29 -3.09
C PHE A 45 -5.37 -12.95 -2.32
N GLY A 46 -5.24 -12.84 -1.00
CA GLY A 46 -6.31 -12.49 -0.08
C GLY A 46 -6.72 -11.01 -0.18
N PRO A 47 -7.85 -10.65 0.46
CA PRO A 47 -8.43 -9.32 0.40
C PRO A 47 -7.68 -8.30 1.28
N SER A 48 -6.40 -8.11 1.02
CA SER A 48 -5.54 -7.21 1.79
C SER A 48 -4.49 -6.53 0.93
N CYS A 49 -4.25 -5.26 1.22
CA CYS A 49 -3.14 -4.48 0.70
C CYS A 49 -2.21 -4.12 1.89
N PRO A 50 -1.20 -4.97 2.20
CA PRO A 50 -0.39 -4.83 3.42
C PRO A 50 0.31 -3.48 3.58
N ILE A 51 0.63 -2.83 2.46
CA ILE A 51 1.27 -1.51 2.46
C ILE A 51 0.47 -0.48 3.26
N TYR A 52 -0.87 -0.52 3.22
CA TYR A 52 -1.70 0.42 3.96
C TYR A 52 -1.55 0.24 5.47
N GLY A 53 -1.64 -0.99 5.97
CA GLY A 53 -1.49 -1.26 7.40
C GLY A 53 -0.07 -1.01 7.91
N VAL A 54 0.95 -1.45 7.17
CA VAL A 54 2.35 -1.24 7.55
C VAL A 54 2.68 0.25 7.59
N CYS A 55 2.32 1.01 6.54
CA CYS A 55 2.56 2.44 6.51
C CYS A 55 1.77 3.17 7.61
N ALA A 56 0.51 2.81 7.85
CA ALA A 56 -0.29 3.39 8.92
C ALA A 56 0.34 3.18 10.31
N ILE A 57 0.87 1.99 10.58
CA ILE A 57 1.57 1.71 11.84
C ILE A 57 2.84 2.52 11.97
N VAL A 58 3.67 2.58 10.91
CA VAL A 58 4.90 3.39 10.93
C VAL A 58 4.58 4.87 11.15
N VAL A 59 3.59 5.40 10.44
CA VAL A 59 3.11 6.77 10.62
C VAL A 59 2.63 7.02 12.05
N TRP A 60 1.85 6.11 12.63
CA TRP A 60 1.37 6.25 14.00
C TRP A 60 2.51 6.19 15.03
N PHE A 61 3.49 5.30 14.86
CA PHE A 61 4.65 5.24 15.75
C PHE A 61 5.51 6.50 15.69
N VAL A 62 5.76 7.03 14.48
CA VAL A 62 6.67 8.17 14.29
C VAL A 62 5.98 9.49 14.60
N LEU A 63 4.69 9.64 14.26
CA LEU A 63 3.97 10.91 14.29
C LEU A 63 2.83 10.94 15.32
N GLY A 64 2.60 9.89 16.10
CA GLY A 64 1.51 9.81 17.08
C GLY A 64 1.54 10.88 18.17
N GLY A 65 2.72 11.44 18.45
CA GLY A 65 2.87 12.56 19.40
C GLY A 65 2.60 13.95 18.82
N VAL A 66 2.43 14.08 17.51
CA VAL A 66 2.25 15.37 16.83
C VAL A 66 0.82 15.86 17.01
N GLN A 67 0.65 16.92 17.80
CA GLN A 67 -0.67 17.48 18.12
C GLN A 67 -1.22 18.37 17.00
N ASP A 68 -0.36 19.17 16.37
CA ASP A 68 -0.78 20.10 15.32
C ASP A 68 -1.19 19.34 14.04
N THR A 69 -2.41 19.62 13.57
CA THR A 69 -3.00 18.90 12.42
C THR A 69 -2.26 19.20 11.12
N ALA A 70 -1.84 20.45 10.92
CA ALA A 70 -1.15 20.86 9.70
C ALA A 70 0.25 20.23 9.64
N MET A 71 0.98 20.24 10.75
CA MET A 71 2.27 19.58 10.89
C MET A 71 2.14 18.07 10.67
N LEU A 72 1.13 17.43 11.25
CA LEU A 72 0.86 16.01 11.05
C LEU A 72 0.55 15.68 9.58
N PHE A 73 -0.19 16.54 8.88
CA PHE A 73 -0.41 16.41 7.44
C PHE A 73 0.90 16.51 6.66
N VAL A 74 1.73 17.51 6.91
CA VAL A 74 3.00 17.73 6.18
C VAL A 74 3.99 16.59 6.44
N LEU A 75 4.17 16.19 7.71
CA LEU A 75 5.05 15.09 8.06
C LEU A 75 4.51 13.74 7.56
N GLY A 76 3.19 13.54 7.64
CA GLY A 76 2.50 12.36 7.12
C GLY A 76 2.61 12.24 5.60
N PHE A 77 2.47 13.35 4.88
CA PHE A 77 2.72 13.46 3.44
C PHE A 77 4.15 13.00 3.12
N ALA A 78 5.15 13.57 3.80
CA ALA A 78 6.55 13.30 3.52
C ALA A 78 6.90 11.83 3.84
N LEU A 79 6.54 11.36 5.03
CA LEU A 79 6.82 10.00 5.49
C LEU A 79 6.12 8.96 4.60
N SER A 80 4.84 9.15 4.29
CA SER A 80 4.09 8.21 3.44
C SER A 80 4.66 8.15 2.03
N THR A 81 5.11 9.30 1.48
CA THR A 81 5.79 9.34 0.17
C THR A 81 7.07 8.51 0.17
N VAL A 82 7.88 8.62 1.23
CA VAL A 82 9.11 7.83 1.36
C VAL A 82 8.80 6.34 1.47
N LEU A 83 7.82 5.97 2.30
CA LEU A 83 7.41 4.58 2.49
C LEU A 83 6.83 3.96 1.22
N GLU A 84 5.97 4.70 0.52
CA GLU A 84 5.38 4.28 -0.75
C GLU A 84 6.46 4.08 -1.81
N TYR A 85 7.37 5.04 -1.98
CA TYR A 85 8.48 4.91 -2.91
C TYR A 85 9.37 3.70 -2.57
N ALA A 86 9.71 3.52 -1.29
CA ALA A 86 10.55 2.41 -0.84
C ALA A 86 9.87 1.06 -1.12
N ALA A 87 8.59 0.92 -0.80
CA ALA A 87 7.81 -0.29 -1.06
C ALA A 87 7.70 -0.57 -2.56
N GLY A 88 7.31 0.43 -3.36
CA GLY A 88 7.20 0.31 -4.81
C GLY A 88 8.52 -0.08 -5.46
N ALA A 89 9.61 0.58 -5.09
CA ALA A 89 10.94 0.28 -5.62
C ALA A 89 11.44 -1.11 -5.20
N LEU A 90 11.14 -1.56 -3.97
CA LEU A 90 11.49 -2.90 -3.51
C LEU A 90 10.75 -3.97 -4.32
N LEU A 91 9.44 -3.82 -4.49
CA LEU A 91 8.60 -4.75 -5.24
C LEU A 91 9.01 -4.81 -6.72
N GLU A 92 9.25 -3.65 -7.34
CA GLU A 92 9.74 -3.59 -8.72
C GLU A 92 11.08 -4.29 -8.90
N ARG A 93 12.03 -4.08 -7.97
CA ARG A 93 13.35 -4.72 -8.04
C ARG A 93 13.27 -6.24 -7.82
N ARG A 94 12.42 -6.69 -6.90
CA ARG A 94 12.33 -8.12 -6.53
C ARG A 94 11.58 -8.95 -7.57
N PHE A 95 10.53 -8.40 -8.15
CA PHE A 95 9.62 -9.16 -9.01
C PHE A 95 9.59 -8.67 -10.47
N GLY A 96 10.27 -7.57 -10.79
CA GLY A 96 10.30 -7.02 -12.15
C GLY A 96 8.95 -6.54 -12.64
N ARG A 97 8.05 -6.16 -11.72
CA ARG A 97 6.66 -5.76 -12.00
C ARG A 97 6.29 -4.51 -11.22
N ARG A 98 5.41 -3.71 -11.81
CA ARG A 98 4.85 -2.50 -11.22
C ARG A 98 3.44 -2.77 -10.68
N TRP A 99 3.20 -2.46 -9.41
CA TRP A 99 1.89 -2.65 -8.77
C TRP A 99 0.96 -1.44 -8.94
N TRP A 100 1.52 -0.23 -8.95
CA TRP A 100 0.81 1.01 -9.22
C TRP A 100 1.67 1.91 -10.11
N ASP A 101 1.02 2.75 -10.92
CA ASP A 101 1.72 3.63 -11.86
C ASP A 101 1.14 5.04 -11.88
N TYR A 102 1.92 5.99 -11.39
CA TYR A 102 1.62 7.41 -11.38
C TYR A 102 2.26 8.19 -12.54
N SER A 103 2.80 7.51 -13.56
CA SER A 103 3.46 8.17 -14.71
C SER A 103 2.58 9.19 -15.44
N MET A 104 1.26 9.02 -15.32
CA MET A 104 0.22 9.88 -15.90
C MET A 104 0.10 11.25 -15.19
N PHE A 105 0.55 11.33 -13.94
CA PHE A 105 0.36 12.50 -13.08
C PHE A 105 1.58 13.43 -13.14
N PRO A 106 1.39 14.76 -13.10
CA PRO A 106 2.50 15.70 -13.11
C PRO A 106 3.32 15.58 -11.83
N LEU A 107 4.61 15.90 -11.93
CA LEU A 107 5.58 15.80 -10.83
C LEU A 107 5.73 14.39 -10.22
N ASN A 108 5.36 13.34 -10.98
CA ASN A 108 5.64 11.98 -10.55
C ASN A 108 7.15 11.70 -10.51
N PHE A 109 7.57 10.84 -9.59
CA PHE A 109 8.94 10.36 -9.51
C PHE A 109 8.98 8.88 -9.87
N ARG A 110 9.58 8.57 -11.04
CA ARG A 110 9.68 7.22 -11.62
C ARG A 110 8.32 6.51 -11.77
N GLY A 111 7.21 7.26 -11.77
CA GLY A 111 5.85 6.73 -11.70
C GLY A 111 5.50 5.95 -10.43
N LEU A 112 6.33 5.98 -9.39
CA LEU A 112 6.07 5.27 -8.12
C LEU A 112 5.40 6.15 -7.07
N VAL A 113 5.63 7.46 -7.12
CA VAL A 113 5.00 8.44 -6.22
C VAL A 113 4.67 9.70 -7.01
N CYS A 114 3.64 10.43 -6.59
CA CYS A 114 3.33 11.76 -7.10
C CYS A 114 2.71 12.63 -5.98
N PRO A 115 2.85 13.97 -6.05
CA PRO A 115 2.33 14.85 -5.00
C PRO A 115 0.83 14.70 -4.72
N GLN A 116 0.03 14.38 -5.74
CA GLN A 116 -1.41 14.18 -5.59
C GLN A 116 -1.71 12.96 -4.71
N ALA A 117 -1.04 11.84 -4.97
CA ALA A 117 -1.16 10.65 -4.14
C ALA A 117 -0.63 10.92 -2.73
N SER A 118 0.54 11.57 -2.63
CA SER A 118 1.13 11.99 -1.37
C SER A 118 0.20 12.88 -0.53
N CYS A 119 -0.58 13.78 -1.15
CA CYS A 119 -1.60 14.58 -0.47
C CYS A 119 -2.70 13.71 0.14
N VAL A 120 -3.20 12.72 -0.61
CA VAL A 120 -4.19 11.77 -0.10
C VAL A 120 -3.63 11.00 1.10
N PHE A 121 -2.37 10.56 1.01
CA PHE A 121 -1.70 9.89 2.13
C PHE A 121 -1.42 10.82 3.32
N GLY A 122 -1.16 12.10 3.10
CA GLY A 122 -1.06 13.10 4.16
C GLY A 122 -2.38 13.28 4.92
N VAL A 123 -3.52 13.35 4.21
CA VAL A 123 -4.85 13.36 4.84
C VAL A 123 -5.09 12.05 5.59
N PHE A 124 -4.78 10.92 4.97
CA PHE A 124 -4.92 9.61 5.61
C PHE A 124 -4.05 9.49 6.86
N ALA A 125 -2.84 10.05 6.89
CA ALA A 125 -1.98 10.07 8.07
C ALA A 125 -2.63 10.81 9.25
N VAL A 126 -3.26 11.97 8.98
CA VAL A 126 -4.02 12.71 9.99
C VAL A 126 -5.19 11.87 10.54
N ILE A 127 -6.00 11.31 9.64
CA ILE A 127 -7.14 10.45 10.01
C ILE A 127 -6.65 9.24 10.80
N ASN A 128 -5.56 8.62 10.37
CA ASN A 128 -5.01 7.44 10.99
C ASN A 128 -4.57 7.71 12.43
N VAL A 129 -3.77 8.76 12.63
CA VAL A 129 -3.22 9.11 13.95
C VAL A 129 -4.29 9.62 14.91
N LYS A 130 -5.20 10.48 14.45
CA LYS A 130 -6.17 11.14 15.34
C LYS A 130 -7.45 10.36 15.55
N LEU A 131 -7.82 9.46 14.63
CA LEU A 131 -9.11 8.77 14.66
C LEU A 131 -8.97 7.26 14.53
N LEU A 132 -8.39 6.77 13.43
CA LEU A 132 -8.46 5.35 13.07
C LEU A 132 -7.74 4.48 14.10
N GLN A 133 -6.47 4.78 14.37
CA GLN A 133 -5.66 3.97 15.27
C GLN A 133 -6.17 4.03 16.72
N PRO A 134 -6.50 5.21 17.31
CA PRO A 134 -7.12 5.26 18.63
C PRO A 134 -8.45 4.48 18.71
N THR A 135 -9.29 4.57 17.69
CA THR A 135 -10.59 3.87 17.65
C THR A 135 -10.41 2.36 17.58
N ILE A 136 -9.52 1.88 16.72
CA ILE A 136 -9.24 0.45 16.58
C ILE A 136 -8.64 -0.09 17.87
N LEU A 137 -7.62 0.56 18.43
CA LEU A 137 -6.98 0.11 19.67
C LEU A 137 -7.95 0.14 20.85
N GLY A 138 -8.76 1.19 20.97
CA GLY A 138 -9.81 1.27 21.99
C GLY A 138 -10.85 0.16 21.85
N GLY A 139 -11.28 -0.14 20.62
CA GLY A 139 -12.19 -1.25 20.35
C GLY A 139 -11.59 -2.61 20.73
N LEU A 140 -10.36 -2.88 20.31
CA LEU A 140 -9.66 -4.13 20.63
C LEU A 140 -9.43 -4.29 22.14
N ALA A 141 -9.21 -3.19 22.87
CA ALA A 141 -9.02 -3.21 24.32
C ALA A 141 -10.28 -3.61 25.12
N THR A 142 -11.46 -3.61 24.48
CA THR A 142 -12.71 -4.09 25.12
C THR A 142 -12.88 -5.60 25.01
N LEU A 143 -12.06 -6.27 24.19
CA LEU A 143 -12.15 -7.71 23.95
C LEU A 143 -11.35 -8.51 24.98
N ASP A 144 -11.69 -9.80 25.10
CA ASP A 144 -10.93 -10.72 25.92
C ASP A 144 -9.49 -10.90 25.41
N HIS A 145 -8.53 -10.96 26.33
CA HIS A 145 -7.11 -11.03 26.01
C HIS A 145 -6.75 -12.31 25.25
N GLY A 146 -7.37 -13.44 25.61
CA GLY A 146 -7.18 -14.71 24.92
C GLY A 146 -7.72 -14.65 23.49
N ALA A 147 -8.89 -14.04 23.30
CA ALA A 147 -9.46 -13.83 21.97
C ALA A 147 -8.57 -12.94 21.08
N VAL A 148 -8.02 -11.85 21.63
CA VAL A 148 -7.09 -10.96 20.91
C VAL A 148 -5.82 -11.70 20.48
N LEU A 149 -5.21 -12.49 21.38
CA LEU A 149 -4.03 -13.30 21.02
C LEU A 149 -4.34 -14.34 19.96
N ALA A 150 -5.45 -15.06 20.10
CA ALA A 150 -5.84 -16.10 19.16
C ALA A 150 -6.10 -15.49 17.77
N ALA A 151 -6.85 -14.38 17.71
CA ALA A 151 -7.11 -13.66 16.48
C ALA A 151 -5.81 -13.14 15.84
N ALA A 152 -4.91 -12.53 16.63
CA ALA A 152 -3.62 -12.05 16.15
C ALA A 152 -2.76 -13.19 15.58
N GLY A 153 -2.70 -14.34 16.27
CA GLY A 153 -2.00 -15.53 15.79
C GLY A 153 -2.57 -16.05 14.47
N LEU A 154 -3.89 -16.14 14.36
CA LEU A 154 -4.58 -16.58 13.14
C LEU A 154 -4.32 -15.65 11.96
N VAL A 155 -4.44 -14.33 12.14
CA VAL A 155 -4.17 -13.39 11.04
C VAL A 155 -2.69 -13.41 10.64
N CYS A 156 -1.76 -13.48 11.59
CA CYS A 156 -0.34 -13.59 11.28
C CYS A 156 -0.02 -14.86 10.48
N ALA A 157 -0.61 -16.00 10.86
CA ALA A 157 -0.49 -17.24 10.10
C ALA A 157 -1.09 -17.11 8.69
N ALA A 158 -2.27 -16.49 8.55
CA ALA A 158 -2.91 -16.27 7.26
C ALA A 158 -2.06 -15.37 6.34
N TYR A 159 -1.53 -14.25 6.84
CA TYR A 159 -0.62 -13.38 6.07
C TYR A 159 0.67 -14.11 5.68
N ALA A 160 1.24 -14.92 6.58
CA ALA A 160 2.45 -15.68 6.28
C ALA A 160 2.21 -16.71 5.16
N LEU A 161 1.10 -17.45 5.23
CA LEU A 161 0.72 -18.43 4.21
C LEU A 161 0.42 -17.76 2.87
N ASP A 162 -0.34 -16.67 2.86
CA ASP A 162 -0.67 -15.92 1.65
C ASP A 162 0.57 -15.30 1.01
N LEU A 163 1.42 -14.65 1.81
CA LEU A 163 2.69 -14.09 1.33
C LEU A 163 3.57 -15.20 0.75
N PHE A 164 3.69 -16.34 1.42
CA PHE A 164 4.47 -17.47 0.93
C PHE A 164 3.94 -17.98 -0.42
N ALA A 165 2.64 -18.24 -0.51
CA ALA A 165 2.01 -18.67 -1.75
C ALA A 165 2.17 -17.63 -2.87
N THR A 166 1.97 -16.35 -2.55
CA THR A 166 2.12 -15.22 -3.46
C THR A 166 3.55 -15.15 -4.02
N VAL A 167 4.57 -15.25 -3.16
CA VAL A 167 5.98 -15.23 -3.57
C VAL A 167 6.30 -16.42 -4.48
N LEU A 168 5.85 -17.64 -4.14
CA LEU A 168 6.07 -18.82 -4.98
C LEU A 168 5.50 -18.65 -6.39
N VAL A 169 4.29 -18.07 -6.49
CA VAL A 169 3.65 -17.82 -7.79
C VAL A 169 4.35 -16.69 -8.56
N LEU A 170 4.75 -15.62 -7.88
CA LEU A 170 5.48 -14.51 -8.51
C LEU A 170 6.86 -14.94 -9.00
N ASP A 171 7.56 -15.81 -8.27
CA ASP A 171 8.86 -16.37 -8.67
C ASP A 171 8.74 -17.39 -9.80
N GLY A 172 7.67 -18.18 -9.80
CA GLY A 172 7.36 -19.10 -10.90
C GLY A 172 6.92 -18.39 -12.18
N TRP A 173 6.53 -17.11 -12.10
CA TRP A 173 6.10 -16.38 -13.27
C TRP A 173 7.27 -15.98 -14.16
N ARG A 174 7.18 -16.41 -15.42
CA ARG A 174 8.04 -15.92 -16.49
C ARG A 174 7.26 -14.90 -17.30
N PRO A 175 7.76 -13.67 -17.48
CA PRO A 175 7.16 -12.76 -18.44
C PRO A 175 7.10 -13.47 -19.78
N ARG A 176 5.91 -13.60 -20.36
CA ARG A 176 5.83 -13.96 -21.79
C ARG A 176 6.61 -12.89 -22.51
N ARG A 177 7.71 -13.26 -23.20
CA ARG A 177 8.37 -12.35 -24.14
C ARG A 177 7.24 -11.78 -25.00
N PRO A 178 7.10 -10.45 -25.12
CA PRO A 178 6.20 -9.91 -26.12
C PRO A 178 6.56 -10.63 -27.41
N ARG A 179 5.61 -11.37 -28.03
CA ARG A 179 5.77 -11.69 -29.45
C ARG A 179 6.11 -10.36 -30.07
N ALA A 180 7.27 -10.25 -30.73
CA ALA A 180 7.70 -9.01 -31.35
C ALA A 180 6.50 -8.44 -32.07
N ALA A 181 5.86 -7.45 -31.45
CA ALA A 181 4.74 -6.80 -32.07
C ALA A 181 5.39 -6.14 -33.27
N GLN A 182 5.05 -6.60 -34.47
CA GLN A 182 5.37 -5.85 -35.67
C GLN A 182 4.89 -4.43 -35.35
N ALA A 183 5.85 -3.52 -35.18
CA ALA A 183 5.53 -2.18 -34.72
C ALA A 183 4.44 -1.65 -35.66
N PRO A 184 3.30 -1.15 -35.16
CA PRO A 184 2.31 -0.57 -36.03
C PRO A 184 3.00 0.49 -36.90
N ARG A 185 2.75 0.43 -38.22
CA ARG A 185 3.35 1.31 -39.25
C ARG A 185 3.32 2.80 -38.90
N LEU A 186 2.47 3.20 -37.95
CA LEU A 186 2.32 4.56 -37.41
C LEU A 186 3.56 5.09 -36.66
N SER A 187 4.48 4.25 -36.20
CA SER A 187 5.74 4.69 -35.56
C SER A 187 6.77 5.31 -36.53
N ARG A 188 6.50 5.23 -37.84
CA ARG A 188 7.27 5.97 -38.87
C ARG A 188 6.76 7.40 -39.05
N LEU A 189 5.46 7.64 -38.91
CA LEU A 189 4.85 8.97 -39.05
C LEU A 189 5.20 9.91 -37.89
N TRP A 190 5.27 9.39 -36.66
CA TRP A 190 5.70 10.17 -35.49
C TRP A 190 7.21 10.51 -35.46
N ARG A 191 8.04 9.80 -36.22
CA ARG A 191 9.45 10.16 -36.41
C ARG A 191 9.65 11.26 -37.46
N ALA A 192 8.71 11.41 -38.40
CA ALA A 192 8.74 12.47 -39.41
C ALA A 192 8.29 13.84 -38.90
N LEU A 193 7.60 13.90 -37.74
CA LEU A 193 7.02 15.13 -37.19
C LEU A 193 7.79 15.75 -36.01
N ARG A 194 8.99 15.25 -35.70
CA ARG A 194 9.91 15.98 -34.78
C ARG A 194 10.55 17.14 -35.54
N LEU A 195 9.87 18.27 -35.55
CA LEU A 195 10.51 19.56 -35.80
C LEU A 195 11.61 19.77 -34.75
N PRO A 196 12.83 20.19 -35.15
CA PRO A 196 13.86 20.57 -34.19
C PRO A 196 13.44 21.88 -33.54
N LEU A 197 13.09 21.85 -32.27
CA LEU A 197 13.01 23.07 -31.48
C LEU A 197 14.42 23.40 -31.01
N ALA A 198 14.91 24.53 -31.53
CA ALA A 198 16.05 25.29 -31.05
C ALA A 198 15.80 25.84 -29.64
#